data_AF-Q0SKG8-F1
#
_entry.id   AF-Q0SKG8-F1
#
_cell.length_a   1.000
_cell.length_b   1.000
_cell.length_c   1.000
_cell.angle_alpha   90.00
_cell.angle_beta   90.00
_cell.angle_gamma   90.00
#
_symmetry.space_group_name_H-M   'P 1'
#
loop_
_entity.id
_entity.type
_entity.pdbx_description
1 polymer ?
#
loop_
_entity_poly.entity_id
_entity_poly.type
_entity_poly.pdbx_seq_one_letter_code
_entity_poly.pdbx_strand_id
1 'polypeptide(L)'
;MAPLVCGFDPTDRPRGRIEFVWNRTGRWAGVGEVMFRHDDLTSLTVGEVPSPDHAAMDDVLDFCSEKEVPISIHHDSASMGLPGRHEYIGALERALERHRSTSVVWCHAGVSRRVGPNGQLDLVRELLLRHPNLTVELSWVLLDRIVDGPDVAVGNAERSWFP
;
A
#
# COMPACT_ATOMS: atom_id res chain seq x y z
N MET A 1 13.44 14.10 7.22
CA MET A 1 12.02 13.74 7.09
C MET A 1 11.58 14.08 5.68
N ALA A 2 10.94 13.15 4.97
CA ALA A 2 10.51 13.31 3.58
C ALA A 2 8.98 13.53 3.57
N PRO A 3 8.47 14.73 3.26
CA PRO A 3 7.04 15.00 3.30
C PRO A 3 6.35 14.45 2.05
N LEU A 4 5.18 13.88 2.22
CA LEU A 4 4.37 13.29 1.15
C LEU A 4 3.01 13.98 1.07
N VAL A 5 2.45 14.11 -0.13
CA VAL A 5 1.08 14.58 -0.32
C VAL A 5 0.11 13.43 -0.09
N CYS A 6 -0.78 13.54 0.90
CA CYS A 6 -1.72 12.47 1.28
C CYS A 6 -3.12 13.04 1.64
N GLY A 7 -4.04 12.17 2.06
CA GLY A 7 -5.35 12.58 2.59
C GLY A 7 -6.35 13.02 1.51
N PHE A 8 -6.36 12.34 0.37
CA PHE A 8 -7.34 12.52 -0.69
C PHE A 8 -8.15 11.24 -0.92
N ASP A 9 -9.32 11.38 -1.54
CA ASP A 9 -10.15 10.25 -1.94
C ASP A 9 -9.62 9.65 -3.26
N PRO A 10 -9.15 8.38 -3.26
CA PRO A 10 -8.63 7.73 -4.46
C PRO A 10 -9.71 7.34 -5.48
N THR A 11 -10.98 7.63 -5.21
CA THR A 11 -12.11 7.38 -6.12
C THR A 11 -12.59 8.66 -6.85
N ASP A 12 -12.16 9.85 -6.40
CA ASP A 12 -12.69 11.16 -6.85
C ASP A 12 -11.73 11.95 -7.79
N ARG A 13 -10.93 11.25 -8.60
CA ARG A 13 -9.97 11.83 -9.58
C ARG A 13 -9.17 13.03 -9.02
N PRO A 14 -8.33 12.81 -8.00
CA PRO A 14 -7.80 13.88 -7.14
C PRO A 14 -6.66 14.71 -7.76
N ARG A 15 -6.25 14.45 -9.02
CA ARG A 15 -5.04 15.04 -9.62
C ARG A 15 -4.97 16.56 -9.49
N GLY A 16 -6.01 17.29 -9.85
CA GLY A 16 -6.00 18.76 -9.76
C GLY A 16 -5.80 19.27 -8.32
N ARG A 17 -6.32 18.55 -7.32
CA ARG A 17 -6.12 18.89 -5.90
C ARG A 17 -4.70 18.56 -5.44
N ILE A 18 -4.15 17.44 -5.90
CA ILE A 18 -2.75 17.05 -5.64
C ILE A 18 -1.81 18.09 -6.24
N GLU A 19 -2.00 18.48 -7.50
CA GLU A 19 -1.19 19.52 -8.17
C GLU A 19 -1.24 20.86 -7.44
N PHE A 20 -2.43 21.26 -6.98
CA PHE A 20 -2.59 22.48 -6.20
C PHE A 20 -1.77 22.47 -4.91
N VAL A 21 -1.77 21.37 -4.16
CA VAL A 21 -0.97 21.21 -2.93
C VAL A 21 0.52 21.08 -3.25
N TRP A 22 0.86 20.31 -4.28
CA TRP A 22 2.23 20.10 -4.74
C TRP A 22 2.92 21.43 -5.03
N ASN A 23 2.25 22.32 -5.76
CA ASN A 23 2.81 23.62 -6.16
C ASN A 23 2.95 24.63 -5.01
N ARG A 24 2.51 24.32 -3.78
CA ARG A 24 2.71 25.19 -2.60
C ARG A 24 4.15 25.19 -2.09
N THR A 25 4.95 24.17 -2.40
CA THR A 25 6.33 24.06 -1.93
C THR A 25 7.14 23.08 -2.75
N GLY A 26 8.44 23.33 -2.93
CA GLY A 26 9.37 22.39 -3.58
C GLY A 26 9.93 21.31 -2.65
N ARG A 27 9.28 21.06 -1.50
CA ARG A 27 9.79 20.14 -0.46
C ARG A 27 9.21 18.72 -0.54
N TRP A 28 8.16 18.51 -1.33
CA TRP A 28 7.51 17.22 -1.44
C TRP A 28 8.46 16.16 -2.00
N ALA A 29 8.42 14.98 -1.39
CA ALA A 29 9.25 13.84 -1.76
C ALA A 29 8.45 12.70 -2.41
N GLY A 30 7.13 12.84 -2.53
CA GLY A 30 6.25 11.83 -3.08
C GLY A 30 4.78 12.00 -2.69
N VAL A 31 4.00 10.98 -2.97
CA VAL A 31 2.55 10.92 -2.69
C VAL A 31 2.26 9.74 -1.77
N GLY A 32 1.33 9.90 -0.85
CA GLY A 32 0.85 8.87 0.06
C GLY A 32 1.23 9.10 1.52
N GLU A 33 0.93 8.19 2.42
CA GLU A 33 0.29 6.89 2.20
C GLU A 33 -1.14 7.01 1.64
N VAL A 34 -1.40 6.36 0.51
CA VAL A 34 -2.73 6.28 -0.11
C VAL A 34 -3.43 5.02 0.40
N MET A 35 -4.57 5.20 1.05
CA MET A 35 -5.31 4.10 1.69
C MET A 35 -6.27 3.43 0.71
N PHE A 36 -6.12 2.12 0.53
CA PHE A 36 -7.05 1.27 -0.23
C PHE A 36 -7.81 0.32 0.69
N ARG A 37 -7.65 -1.00 0.49
CA ARG A 37 -8.18 -1.99 1.43
C ARG A 37 -7.29 -2.07 2.67
N HIS A 38 -7.93 -2.00 3.84
CA HIS A 38 -7.28 -2.04 5.16
C HIS A 38 -8.29 -2.55 6.19
N ASP A 39 -8.16 -3.80 6.61
CA ASP A 39 -8.87 -4.45 7.73
C ASP A 39 -10.35 -4.03 7.85
N ASP A 40 -10.74 -3.61 9.06
CA ASP A 40 -12.04 -3.06 9.41
C ASP A 40 -12.26 -1.67 8.80
N LEU A 41 -11.19 -0.90 8.52
CA LEU A 41 -11.30 0.47 8.04
C LEU A 41 -12.04 0.55 6.71
N THR A 42 -11.85 -0.43 5.82
CA THR A 42 -12.61 -0.53 4.57
C THR A 42 -14.13 -0.61 4.80
N SER A 43 -14.57 -1.20 5.91
CA SER A 43 -16.00 -1.30 6.24
C SER A 43 -16.54 -0.04 6.93
N LEU A 44 -15.66 0.87 7.35
CA LEU A 44 -16.01 2.15 7.99
C LEU A 44 -16.05 3.33 7.01
N THR A 45 -15.63 3.11 5.75
CA THR A 45 -15.73 4.12 4.68
C THR A 45 -17.08 4.05 3.97
N VAL A 46 -17.58 5.21 3.51
CA VAL A 46 -18.81 5.32 2.71
C VAL A 46 -18.42 5.52 1.25
N GLY A 47 -19.15 4.86 0.34
CA GLY A 47 -18.97 5.02 -1.10
C GLY A 47 -18.36 3.80 -1.77
N GLU A 48 -17.75 4.02 -2.93
CA GLU A 48 -17.00 3.00 -3.65
C GLU A 48 -15.76 2.58 -2.85
N VAL A 49 -15.47 1.28 -2.79
CA VAL A 49 -14.29 0.78 -2.08
C VAL A 49 -13.06 1.14 -2.90
N PRO A 50 -12.11 1.93 -2.34
CA PRO A 50 -10.85 2.24 -3.00
C PRO A 50 -10.09 1.01 -3.48
N SER A 51 -9.50 1.10 -4.68
CA SER A 51 -8.65 0.05 -5.26
C SER A 51 -7.44 0.65 -5.98
N PRO A 52 -6.24 0.03 -5.93
CA PRO A 52 -5.05 0.52 -6.63
C PRO A 52 -5.26 0.66 -8.15
N ASP A 53 -6.09 -0.20 -8.74
CA ASP A 53 -6.39 -0.21 -10.16
C ASP A 53 -7.61 0.62 -10.56
N HIS A 54 -8.14 1.45 -9.65
CA HIS A 54 -9.25 2.34 -9.95
C HIS A 54 -8.84 3.42 -10.97
N ALA A 55 -9.73 3.79 -11.89
CA ALA A 55 -9.40 4.73 -12.98
C ALA A 55 -8.99 6.12 -12.46
N ALA A 56 -9.50 6.56 -11.30
CA ALA A 56 -9.06 7.81 -10.68
C ALA A 56 -7.61 7.77 -10.16
N MET A 57 -7.05 6.58 -9.93
CA MET A 57 -5.66 6.42 -9.55
C MET A 57 -4.70 6.49 -10.74
N ASP A 58 -5.18 6.27 -11.97
CA ASP A 58 -4.33 6.35 -13.15
C ASP A 58 -3.70 7.76 -13.26
N ASP A 59 -4.52 8.82 -13.09
CA ASP A 59 -4.03 10.21 -13.11
C ASP A 59 -3.01 10.52 -11.99
N VAL A 60 -3.12 9.84 -10.84
CA VAL A 60 -2.20 10.04 -9.70
C VAL A 60 -0.88 9.30 -9.92
N LEU A 61 -0.94 8.09 -10.47
CA LEU A 61 0.23 7.29 -10.83
C LEU A 61 1.02 7.97 -11.96
N ASP A 62 0.33 8.50 -12.96
CA ASP A 62 0.92 9.31 -14.04
C ASP A 62 1.59 10.56 -13.46
N PHE A 63 0.90 11.29 -12.58
CA PHE A 63 1.49 12.46 -11.90
C PHE A 63 2.78 12.10 -11.15
N CYS A 64 2.82 10.98 -10.43
CA CYS A 64 4.02 10.55 -9.71
C CYS A 64 5.16 10.20 -10.69
N SER A 65 4.85 9.56 -11.82
CA SER A 65 5.81 9.31 -12.90
C SER A 65 6.35 10.61 -13.50
N GLU A 66 5.48 11.59 -13.80
CA GLU A 66 5.85 12.90 -14.37
C GLU A 66 6.75 13.70 -13.43
N LYS A 67 6.54 13.57 -12.12
CA LYS A 67 7.35 14.24 -11.08
C LYS A 67 8.58 13.44 -10.66
N GLU A 68 8.76 12.23 -11.18
CA GLU A 68 9.84 11.31 -10.81
C GLU A 68 9.91 11.06 -9.29
N VAL A 69 8.75 10.92 -8.66
CA VAL A 69 8.63 10.68 -7.21
C VAL A 69 7.86 9.39 -6.92
N PRO A 70 8.14 8.70 -5.81
CA PRO A 70 7.40 7.52 -5.44
C PRO A 70 5.99 7.83 -4.94
N ILE A 71 5.12 6.83 -5.05
CA ILE A 71 3.85 6.75 -4.34
C ILE A 71 3.87 5.61 -3.32
N SER A 72 3.55 5.90 -2.08
CA SER A 72 3.35 4.87 -1.05
C SER A 72 1.87 4.51 -0.93
N ILE A 73 1.55 3.23 -0.97
CA ILE A 73 0.18 2.72 -0.95
C ILE A 73 -0.03 1.70 0.16
N HIS A 74 -1.14 1.83 0.86
CA HIS A 74 -1.64 0.83 1.80
C HIS A 74 -2.70 -0.01 1.11
N HIS A 75 -2.44 -1.30 0.94
CA HIS A 75 -3.40 -2.20 0.32
C HIS A 75 -3.23 -3.60 0.88
N ASP A 76 -4.25 -4.10 1.57
CA ASP A 76 -4.27 -5.47 2.04
C ASP A 76 -4.18 -6.46 0.90
N SER A 77 -3.44 -7.54 1.14
CA SER A 77 -3.34 -8.65 0.20
C SER A 77 -4.60 -9.52 0.18
N ALA A 78 -5.35 -9.55 1.29
CA ALA A 78 -6.49 -10.45 1.50
C ALA A 78 -7.51 -9.88 2.49
N SER A 79 -8.70 -10.48 2.54
CA SER A 79 -9.71 -10.18 3.55
C SER A 79 -9.33 -10.76 4.91
N MET A 80 -9.84 -10.13 5.97
CA MET A 80 -9.77 -10.69 7.31
C MET A 80 -10.37 -12.10 7.38
N GLY A 81 -9.70 -13.01 8.09
CA GLY A 81 -10.21 -14.36 8.34
C GLY A 81 -10.16 -15.33 7.15
N LEU A 82 -9.57 -14.94 6.02
CA LEU A 82 -9.34 -15.81 4.86
C LEU A 82 -7.84 -16.09 4.66
N PRO A 83 -7.22 -16.96 5.49
CA PRO A 83 -5.77 -17.15 5.49
C PRO A 83 -5.20 -17.84 4.23
N GLY A 84 -6.03 -18.37 3.34
CA GLY A 84 -5.58 -19.16 2.19
C GLY A 84 -5.58 -18.44 0.85
N ARG A 85 -5.85 -17.13 0.80
CA ARG A 85 -6.04 -16.37 -0.45
C ARG A 85 -5.35 -15.02 -0.36
N HIS A 86 -4.95 -14.52 -1.53
CA HIS A 86 -4.49 -13.15 -1.73
C HIS A 86 -5.38 -12.47 -2.78
N GLU A 87 -6.70 -12.47 -2.56
CA GLU A 87 -7.69 -12.09 -3.58
C GLU A 87 -7.59 -10.62 -4.02
N TYR A 88 -6.94 -9.75 -3.24
CA TYR A 88 -6.82 -8.33 -3.54
C TYR A 88 -5.56 -7.98 -4.33
N ILE A 89 -4.61 -8.91 -4.49
CA ILE A 89 -3.35 -8.63 -5.17
C ILE A 89 -3.53 -8.34 -6.66
N GLY A 90 -4.51 -8.96 -7.31
CA GLY A 90 -4.75 -8.71 -8.73
C GLY A 90 -5.00 -7.23 -9.06
N ALA A 91 -5.57 -6.45 -8.13
CA ALA A 91 -5.71 -5.00 -8.31
C ALA A 91 -4.37 -4.27 -8.24
N LEU A 92 -3.51 -4.62 -7.27
CA LEU A 92 -2.16 -4.07 -7.18
C LEU A 92 -1.34 -4.39 -8.45
N GLU A 93 -1.36 -5.63 -8.91
CA GLU A 93 -0.64 -6.05 -10.12
C GLU A 93 -1.10 -5.28 -11.35
N ARG A 94 -2.42 -5.15 -11.55
CA ARG A 94 -2.95 -4.38 -12.68
C ARG A 94 -2.50 -2.92 -12.65
N ALA A 95 -2.43 -2.30 -11.47
CA ALA A 95 -1.92 -0.94 -11.34
C ALA A 95 -0.43 -0.87 -11.73
N LEU A 96 0.40 -1.79 -11.20
CA LEU A 96 1.84 -1.86 -11.50
C LEU A 96 2.11 -2.12 -12.99
N GLU A 97 1.27 -2.94 -13.64
CA GLU A 97 1.40 -3.28 -15.06
C GLU A 97 0.98 -2.15 -16.00
N ARG A 98 -0.04 -1.36 -15.61
CA ARG A 98 -0.45 -0.17 -16.36
C ARG A 98 0.53 0.98 -16.20
N HIS A 99 1.15 1.12 -15.03
CA HIS A 99 1.99 2.25 -14.64
C HIS A 99 3.44 1.83 -14.36
N ARG A 100 4.09 1.20 -15.35
CA ARG A 100 5.44 0.60 -15.19
C ARG A 100 6.56 1.61 -14.95
N SER A 101 6.35 2.88 -15.28
CA SER A 101 7.30 3.97 -15.01
C SER A 101 7.16 4.59 -13.63
N THR A 102 6.07 4.29 -12.90
CA THR A 102 5.81 4.85 -11.59
C THR A 102 6.42 3.98 -10.50
N SER A 103 7.27 4.56 -9.66
CA SER A 103 7.82 3.88 -8.47
C SER A 103 6.73 3.76 -7.39
N VAL A 104 6.34 2.53 -7.08
CA VAL A 104 5.31 2.21 -6.08
C VAL A 104 5.96 1.57 -4.86
N VAL A 105 5.67 2.10 -3.68
CA VAL A 105 6.05 1.54 -2.38
C VAL A 105 4.80 0.91 -1.75
N TRP A 106 4.78 -0.41 -1.62
CA TRP A 106 3.68 -1.12 -0.97
C TRP A 106 3.93 -1.22 0.54
N CYS A 107 3.12 -0.51 1.32
CA CYS A 107 3.22 -0.43 2.76
C CYS A 107 2.86 -1.77 3.41
N HIS A 108 3.73 -2.19 4.34
CA HIS A 108 3.58 -3.41 5.14
C HIS A 108 3.32 -4.69 4.35
N ALA A 109 3.58 -4.70 3.04
CA ALA A 109 3.23 -5.78 2.13
C ALA A 109 1.81 -6.33 2.30
N GLY A 110 0.83 -5.48 2.61
CA GLY A 110 -0.58 -5.89 2.72
C GLY A 110 -0.86 -6.99 3.76
N VAL A 111 -0.08 -7.00 4.84
CA VAL A 111 -0.41 -7.72 6.07
C VAL A 111 -0.73 -6.76 7.19
N SER A 112 -1.57 -7.25 8.09
CA SER A 112 -1.96 -6.53 9.29
C SER A 112 -2.06 -7.47 10.49
N ARG A 113 -2.55 -6.94 11.62
CA ARG A 113 -2.89 -7.77 12.79
C ARG A 113 -4.11 -8.65 12.56
N ARG A 114 -4.92 -8.41 11.52
CA ARG A 114 -6.14 -9.19 11.23
C ARG A 114 -6.11 -9.84 9.84
N VAL A 115 -5.21 -9.41 8.97
CA VAL A 115 -4.93 -9.94 7.64
C VAL A 115 -3.56 -10.60 7.67
N GLY A 116 -3.57 -11.93 7.64
CA GLY A 116 -2.38 -12.75 7.71
C GLY A 116 -2.46 -13.98 6.84
N PRO A 117 -2.52 -13.84 5.51
CA PRO A 117 -2.54 -14.99 4.62
C PRO A 117 -1.23 -15.80 4.67
N ASN A 118 -1.38 -17.10 4.46
CA ASN A 118 -0.29 -18.04 4.27
C ASN A 118 0.46 -17.70 2.99
N GLY A 119 1.79 -17.87 2.99
CA GLY A 119 2.60 -17.66 1.78
C GLY A 119 2.91 -16.19 1.46
N GLN A 120 2.64 -15.25 2.36
CA GLN A 120 2.88 -13.82 2.12
C GLN A 120 4.32 -13.50 1.66
N LEU A 121 5.33 -14.09 2.31
CA LEU A 121 6.72 -13.79 1.96
C LEU A 121 7.08 -14.29 0.56
N ASP A 122 6.52 -15.43 0.14
CA ASP A 122 6.74 -15.96 -1.20
C ASP A 122 6.03 -15.11 -2.25
N LEU A 123 4.79 -14.70 -1.97
CA LEU A 123 4.07 -13.72 -2.78
C LEU A 123 4.88 -12.42 -2.97
N VAL A 124 5.42 -11.87 -1.87
CA VAL A 124 6.22 -10.63 -1.92
C VAL A 124 7.45 -10.81 -2.81
N ARG A 125 8.17 -11.94 -2.65
CA ARG A 125 9.33 -12.25 -3.49
C ARG A 125 8.95 -12.33 -4.96
N GLU A 126 7.87 -13.03 -5.28
CA GLU A 126 7.38 -13.16 -6.66
C GLU A 126 6.99 -11.80 -7.26
N LEU A 127 6.28 -10.96 -6.51
CA LEU A 127 5.87 -9.64 -6.98
C LEU A 127 7.08 -8.73 -7.23
N LEU A 128 8.05 -8.70 -6.31
CA LEU A 128 9.28 -7.92 -6.47
C LEU A 128 10.11 -8.37 -7.69
N LEU A 129 10.11 -9.66 -8.01
CA LEU A 129 10.79 -10.19 -9.20
C LEU A 129 10.06 -9.81 -10.50
N ARG A 130 8.72 -9.77 -10.49
CA ARG A 130 7.90 -9.50 -11.68
C ARG A 130 7.70 -8.01 -11.97
N HIS A 131 7.72 -7.17 -10.94
CA HIS A 131 7.42 -5.74 -11.03
C HIS A 131 8.62 -4.92 -10.54
N PRO A 132 9.55 -4.51 -11.44
CA PRO A 132 10.74 -3.75 -11.04
C PRO A 132 10.43 -2.35 -10.51
N ASN A 133 9.20 -1.87 -10.73
CA ASN A 133 8.70 -0.60 -10.21
C ASN A 133 8.03 -0.74 -8.82
N LEU A 134 8.04 -1.94 -8.23
CA LEU A 134 7.54 -2.19 -6.88
C LEU A 134 8.69 -2.25 -5.87
N THR A 135 8.53 -1.54 -4.76
CA THR A 135 9.30 -1.72 -3.54
C THR A 135 8.35 -2.02 -2.38
N VAL A 136 8.82 -2.69 -1.34
CA VAL A 136 8.05 -2.93 -0.11
C VAL A 136 8.63 -2.09 1.02
N GLU A 137 7.75 -1.45 1.79
CA GLU A 137 8.12 -0.78 3.03
C GLU A 137 8.03 -1.78 4.19
N LEU A 138 9.20 -2.12 4.75
CA LEU A 138 9.35 -3.13 5.80
C LEU A 138 9.09 -2.51 7.17
N SER A 139 7.84 -2.56 7.62
CA SER A 139 7.45 -2.10 8.95
C SER A 139 6.24 -2.86 9.49
N TRP A 140 5.86 -2.53 10.73
CA TRP A 140 4.68 -3.07 11.40
C TRP A 140 4.70 -4.60 11.49
N VAL A 141 3.55 -5.26 11.34
CA VAL A 141 3.42 -6.73 11.46
C VAL A 141 4.30 -7.48 10.45
N LEU A 142 4.63 -6.87 9.30
CA LEU A 142 5.56 -7.48 8.34
C LEU A 142 6.98 -7.58 8.93
N LEU A 143 7.45 -6.53 9.60
CA LEU A 143 8.77 -6.53 10.20
C LEU A 143 8.88 -7.62 11.28
N ASP A 144 7.88 -7.73 12.14
CA ASP A 144 7.82 -8.75 13.19
C ASP A 144 7.90 -10.16 12.59
N ARG A 145 7.15 -10.44 11.51
CA ARG A 145 7.20 -11.74 10.80
C ARG A 145 8.55 -12.07 10.18
N ILE A 146 9.32 -11.06 9.76
CA ILE A 146 10.66 -11.28 9.18
C ILE A 146 11.68 -11.48 10.29
N VAL A 147 11.63 -10.68 11.35
CA VAL A 147 12.60 -10.70 12.45
C VAL A 147 12.43 -11.95 13.32
N ASP A 148 11.19 -12.28 13.68
CA ASP A 148 10.90 -13.39 14.58
C ASP A 148 10.75 -14.73 13.84
N GLY A 149 10.71 -14.71 12.51
CA GLY A 149 10.54 -15.89 11.66
C GLY A 149 9.06 -16.25 11.37
N PRO A 150 8.80 -17.21 10.46
CA PRO A 150 7.48 -17.52 9.93
C PRO A 150 6.46 -18.05 10.95
N ASP A 151 6.88 -18.35 12.19
CA ASP A 151 6.08 -19.01 13.23
C ASP A 151 5.46 -18.09 14.28
N VAL A 152 5.55 -16.76 14.14
CA VAL A 152 4.80 -15.87 15.04
C VAL A 152 3.35 -15.82 14.61
N ALA A 153 2.59 -16.78 15.13
CA ALA A 153 1.14 -16.76 15.11
C ALA A 153 0.66 -15.40 15.63
N VAL A 154 -0.29 -14.81 14.90
CA VAL A 154 -1.02 -13.61 15.28
C VAL A 154 -1.83 -13.93 16.54
N GLY A 155 -1.18 -13.86 17.69
CA GLY A 155 -1.71 -14.26 18.98
C GLY A 155 -0.84 -13.66 20.09
N ASN A 156 -1.48 -12.83 20.92
CA ASN A 156 -0.96 -12.12 22.07
C ASN A 156 -0.18 -10.83 21.76
N ALA A 157 -0.97 -9.78 21.61
CA ALA A 157 -0.58 -8.41 21.93
C ALA A 157 -0.27 -8.28 23.45
N GLU A 158 0.86 -8.81 23.90
CA GLU A 158 1.53 -8.39 25.14
C GLU A 158 3.04 -8.55 24.99
N ARG A 159 3.67 -7.62 24.27
CA ARG A 159 5.06 -7.27 24.54
C ARG A 159 5.09 -5.79 24.89
N SER A 160 5.19 -5.52 26.19
CA SER A 160 5.47 -4.21 26.74
C SER A 160 6.84 -3.76 26.23
N TRP A 161 6.84 -2.81 25.30
CA TRP A 161 8.07 -2.16 24.89
C TRP A 161 8.29 -0.92 25.77
N PHE A 162 9.45 -0.94 26.44
CA PHE A 162 10.09 0.03 27.35
C PHE A 162 10.12 -0.39 28.85
N PRO A 163 11.30 -0.29 29.51
CA PRO A 163 11.43 -0.41 30.97
C PRO A 163 10.79 0.75 31.73
#